data_AF-A0A2E8JKC9-F1
#
_entry.id   AF-A0A2E8JKC9-F1
#
_cell.length_a   1.000
_cell.length_b   1.000
_cell.length_c   1.000
_cell.angle_alpha   90.00
_cell.angle_beta   90.00
_cell.angle_gamma   90.00
#
_symmetry.space_group_name_H-M   'P 1'
#
loop_
_entity.id
_entity.type
_entity.pdbx_description
1 polymer ?
#
loop_
_entity_poly.entity_id
_entity_poly.type
_entity_poly.pdbx_seq_one_letter_code
_entity_poly.pdbx_strand_id
1 'polypeptide(L)'
;GIRNALLTSIAPTGTISLYAGNVSSGIEPVFAYAYTRKVLQKDGSRSEEEVVDYAVQMWRDKFGDTELHDYFVNAQTLAPADHVKMQAAAQHWVDSSISKTINCPEDISFDAFKDVYLQAYELGCKGCTTYRPNAVTGSVLSVSESSDEAPESDQGADVIYMSEPLDRPAALDGQTYKLKWPDSEHAIYLTVNDVVINGHRRPFEVFINSKNMEHYAWTVALTRMISAVFRRGGDVSFVVEELKAVFDPRGGAWIKGKYIPSILAAIGGVIEQHMIAIGFLEGEGLGLKQDPQSQAVNLDGGKGKACPSCGQYDLRMVEGCMTCSSCGYSKCG
;
A
#
# COMPACT_ATOMS: atom_id res chain seq x y z
N GLY A 1 1.28 40.07 5.35
CA GLY A 1 0.78 38.74 5.76
C GLY A 1 1.30 37.70 4.80
N ILE A 2 1.27 36.41 5.19
CA ILE A 2 1.66 35.29 4.34
C ILE A 2 0.39 34.67 3.75
N ARG A 3 0.36 34.41 2.44
CA ARG A 3 -0.83 33.88 1.74
C ARG A 3 -1.02 32.38 1.94
N ASN A 4 0.09 31.64 2.04
CA ASN A 4 0.13 30.18 2.13
C ASN A 4 0.81 29.79 3.45
N ALA A 5 0.22 28.82 4.17
CA ALA A 5 0.77 28.35 5.44
C ALA A 5 2.02 27.47 5.26
N LEU A 6 2.12 26.77 4.13
CA LEU A 6 3.25 25.93 3.71
C LEU A 6 3.47 26.16 2.21
N LEU A 7 4.72 26.10 1.77
CA LEU A 7 5.17 26.46 0.42
C LEU A 7 6.06 25.40 -0.21
N THR A 8 6.80 24.61 0.57
CA THR A 8 7.83 23.70 0.07
C THR A 8 7.60 22.25 0.51
N SER A 9 7.67 21.34 -0.47
CA SER A 9 7.59 19.89 -0.29
C SER A 9 8.39 19.23 -1.39
N ILE A 10 8.95 18.06 -1.12
CA ILE A 10 9.63 17.24 -2.14
C ILE A 10 8.81 15.97 -2.32
N ALA A 11 8.08 15.89 -3.42
CA ALA A 11 7.25 14.74 -3.79
C ALA A 11 8.07 13.73 -4.63
N PRO A 12 7.60 12.47 -4.76
CA PRO A 12 8.11 11.56 -5.78
C PRO A 12 7.88 12.16 -7.17
N THR A 13 8.89 12.13 -8.04
CA THR A 13 8.81 12.72 -9.38
C THR A 13 9.08 11.73 -10.50
N GLY A 14 9.01 10.42 -10.25
CA GLY A 14 9.39 9.37 -11.21
C GLY A 14 8.92 9.60 -12.66
N THR A 15 7.63 9.84 -12.89
CA THR A 15 7.12 10.06 -14.27
C THR A 15 7.53 11.41 -14.85
N ILE A 16 7.60 12.47 -14.05
CA ILE A 16 7.90 13.82 -14.56
C ILE A 16 9.41 14.05 -14.71
N SER A 17 10.25 13.31 -13.97
CA SER A 17 11.71 13.33 -14.11
C SER A 17 12.16 12.69 -15.43
N LEU A 18 11.44 11.66 -15.87
CA LEU A 18 11.56 11.10 -17.22
C LEU A 18 11.28 12.14 -18.30
N TYR A 19 10.18 12.87 -18.19
CA TYR A 19 9.83 13.95 -19.13
C TYR A 19 10.86 15.08 -19.13
N ALA A 20 11.49 15.33 -17.98
CA ALA A 20 12.57 16.31 -17.82
C ALA A 20 13.94 15.80 -18.33
N GLY A 21 13.98 14.81 -19.22
CA GLY A 21 15.20 14.27 -19.81
C GLY A 21 15.83 13.13 -19.00
N ASN A 22 15.02 12.37 -18.27
CA ASN A 22 15.47 11.29 -17.37
C ASN A 22 16.51 11.77 -16.34
N VAL A 23 16.19 12.87 -15.66
CA VAL A 23 16.92 13.30 -14.46
C VAL A 23 16.50 12.46 -13.25
N SER A 24 17.28 12.53 -12.17
CA SER A 24 16.94 11.88 -10.91
C SER A 24 15.60 12.37 -10.34
N SER A 25 14.92 11.48 -9.61
CA SER A 25 13.59 11.76 -9.06
C SER A 25 13.68 12.52 -7.74
N GLY A 26 13.60 13.84 -7.78
CA GLY A 26 13.56 14.68 -6.58
C GLY A 26 14.93 14.77 -5.93
N ILE A 27 15.09 14.22 -4.72
CA ILE A 27 16.40 14.09 -4.05
C ILE A 27 16.88 12.64 -3.95
N GLU A 28 16.26 11.74 -4.72
CA GLU A 28 16.71 10.36 -4.82
C GLU A 28 18.02 10.29 -5.61
N PRO A 29 18.98 9.41 -5.23
CA PRO A 29 20.07 9.07 -6.12
C PRO A 29 19.52 8.34 -7.35
N VAL A 30 20.32 8.32 -8.42
CA VAL A 30 19.99 7.57 -9.63
C VAL A 30 19.89 6.09 -9.26
N PHE A 31 18.84 5.40 -9.71
CA PHE A 31 18.71 3.97 -9.43
C PHE A 31 19.68 3.15 -10.30
N ALA A 32 19.73 3.46 -11.60
CA ALA A 32 20.60 2.83 -12.58
C ALA A 32 21.05 3.87 -13.62
N TYR A 33 22.25 3.73 -14.15
CA TYR A 33 22.82 4.67 -15.13
C TYR A 33 22.18 4.54 -16.51
N ALA A 34 21.72 3.35 -16.87
CA ALA A 34 20.94 3.09 -18.07
C ALA A 34 19.97 1.95 -17.80
N TYR A 35 18.80 2.00 -18.42
CA TYR A 35 17.81 0.93 -18.38
C TYR A 35 16.91 0.99 -19.62
N THR A 36 16.44 -0.17 -20.08
CA THR A 36 15.54 -0.26 -21.23
C THR A 36 14.09 -0.06 -20.79
N ARG A 37 13.35 0.83 -21.46
CA ARG A 37 11.91 0.98 -21.28
C ARG A 37 11.18 0.51 -22.52
N LYS A 38 10.01 -0.12 -22.32
CA LYS A 38 9.10 -0.41 -23.42
C LYS A 38 8.04 0.67 -23.53
N VAL A 39 7.92 1.26 -24.71
CA VAL A 39 6.97 2.31 -25.06
C VAL A 39 5.85 1.68 -25.87
N LEU A 40 4.61 1.84 -25.41
CA LEU A 40 3.43 1.41 -26.16
C LEU A 40 3.16 2.41 -27.28
N GLN A 41 3.26 1.94 -28.52
CA GLN A 41 2.98 2.71 -29.71
C GLN A 41 1.47 2.81 -29.98
N LYS A 42 1.07 3.79 -30.80
CA LYS A 42 -0.36 4.02 -31.12
C LYS A 42 -1.05 2.84 -31.81
N ASP A 43 -0.28 1.97 -32.46
CA ASP A 43 -0.75 0.76 -33.13
C ASP A 43 -0.83 -0.46 -32.20
N GLY A 44 -0.50 -0.29 -30.91
CA GLY A 44 -0.49 -1.37 -29.92
C GLY A 44 0.82 -2.17 -29.87
N SER A 45 1.79 -1.89 -30.74
CA SER A 45 3.12 -2.50 -30.67
C SER A 45 3.93 -1.90 -29.50
N ARG A 46 4.91 -2.66 -28.99
CA ARG A 46 5.84 -2.22 -27.94
C ARG A 46 7.21 -1.96 -28.61
N SER A 47 7.77 -0.76 -28.45
CA SER A 47 9.16 -0.49 -28.82
C SER A 47 10.04 -0.43 -27.58
N GLU A 48 11.27 -0.90 -27.67
CA GLU A 48 12.26 -0.78 -26.61
C GLU A 48 13.15 0.43 -26.86
N GLU A 49 13.27 1.30 -25.86
CA GLU A 49 14.14 2.46 -25.88
C GLU A 49 15.07 2.41 -24.68
N GLU A 50 16.38 2.51 -24.94
CA GLU A 50 17.36 2.69 -23.87
C GLU A 50 17.22 4.09 -23.31
N VAL A 51 17.08 4.18 -21.99
CA VAL A 51 16.95 5.42 -21.26
C VAL A 51 18.18 5.54 -20.36
N VAL A 52 19.01 6.54 -20.64
CA VAL A 52 20.25 6.83 -19.90
C VAL A 52 20.01 7.99 -18.95
N ASP A 53 20.54 7.92 -17.73
CA ASP A 53 20.52 9.04 -16.79
C ASP A 53 21.12 10.30 -17.42
N TYR A 54 20.48 11.45 -17.21
CA TYR A 54 20.90 12.70 -17.82
C TYR A 54 22.36 13.07 -17.53
N ALA A 55 22.84 12.89 -16.29
CA ALA A 55 24.22 13.24 -15.93
C ALA A 55 25.22 12.28 -16.57
N VAL A 56 24.86 11.01 -16.69
CA VAL A 56 25.66 10.00 -17.40
C VAL A 56 25.72 10.29 -18.90
N GLN A 57 24.61 10.68 -19.52
CA GLN A 57 24.59 11.08 -20.93
C GLN A 57 25.49 12.30 -21.15
N MET A 58 25.38 13.33 -20.30
CA MET A 58 26.22 14.52 -20.37
C MET A 58 27.71 14.22 -20.17
N TRP A 59 28.04 13.24 -19.33
CA TRP A 59 29.41 12.76 -19.16
C TRP A 59 29.93 12.13 -20.44
N ARG A 60 29.16 11.21 -21.03
CA ARG A 60 29.53 10.53 -22.28
C ARG A 60 29.67 11.50 -23.45
N ASP A 61 28.79 12.49 -23.56
CA ASP A 61 28.88 13.52 -24.61
C ASP A 61 30.16 14.36 -24.50
N LYS A 62 30.66 14.57 -23.27
CA LYS A 62 31.82 15.42 -23.01
C LYS A 62 33.15 14.67 -23.00
N PHE A 63 33.14 13.43 -22.52
CA PHE A 63 34.35 12.65 -22.25
C PHE A 63 34.40 11.31 -22.99
N GLY A 64 33.41 11.01 -23.83
CA GLY A 64 33.27 9.71 -24.51
C GLY A 64 32.99 8.59 -23.51
N ASP A 65 33.34 7.36 -23.88
CA ASP A 65 33.15 6.15 -23.06
C ASP A 65 34.19 5.99 -21.94
N THR A 66 34.68 7.11 -21.39
CA THR A 66 35.57 7.10 -20.23
C THR A 66 34.81 6.62 -19.00
N GLU A 67 35.47 5.81 -18.17
CA GLU A 67 34.92 5.27 -16.93
C GLU A 67 34.31 6.37 -16.05
N LEU A 68 33.14 6.07 -15.46
CA LEU A 68 32.47 7.01 -14.56
C LEU A 68 33.31 7.18 -13.30
N HIS A 69 33.46 8.43 -12.86
CA HIS A 69 34.20 8.74 -11.64
C HIS A 69 33.43 8.25 -10.39
N ASP A 70 34.12 8.13 -9.26
CA ASP A 70 33.59 7.64 -7.97
C ASP A 70 32.38 8.41 -7.40
N TYR A 71 32.14 9.65 -7.85
CA TYR A 71 30.98 10.45 -7.44
C TYR A 71 29.70 10.12 -8.23
N PHE A 72 29.80 9.31 -9.28
CA PHE A 72 28.63 8.62 -9.82
C PHE A 72 28.35 7.44 -8.90
N VAL A 73 27.44 7.69 -7.95
CA VAL A 73 26.91 6.68 -7.03
C VAL A 73 25.44 6.45 -7.35
N ASN A 74 24.98 5.22 -7.17
CA ASN A 74 23.59 4.85 -7.38
C ASN A 74 22.91 4.47 -6.05
N ALA A 75 21.61 4.21 -6.12
CA ALA A 75 20.79 3.83 -4.97
C ALA A 75 21.24 2.56 -4.25
N GLN A 76 21.97 1.66 -4.92
CA GLN A 76 22.41 0.37 -4.40
C GLN A 76 23.78 0.48 -3.71
N THR A 77 24.64 1.38 -4.19
CA THR A 77 25.98 1.59 -3.64
C THR A 77 26.00 2.59 -2.48
N LEU A 78 24.95 3.40 -2.33
CA LEU A 78 24.91 4.44 -1.30
C LEU A 78 24.56 3.85 0.07
N ALA A 79 25.33 4.21 1.09
CA ALA A 79 25.07 3.72 2.45
C ALA A 79 23.74 4.28 3.01
N PRO A 80 22.99 3.50 3.82
CA PRO A 80 21.75 3.96 4.45
C PRO A 80 21.90 5.29 5.20
N ALA A 81 23.02 5.49 5.89
CA ALA A 81 23.30 6.72 6.62
C ALA A 81 23.44 7.94 5.70
N ASP A 82 23.98 7.76 4.49
CA ASP A 82 24.16 8.87 3.54
C ASP A 82 22.83 9.26 2.87
N HIS A 83 21.92 8.30 2.68
CA HIS A 83 20.54 8.61 2.33
C HIS A 83 19.86 9.51 3.38
N VAL A 84 20.02 9.20 4.67
CA VAL A 84 19.44 10.00 5.76
C VAL A 84 20.06 11.40 5.80
N LYS A 85 21.39 11.51 5.68
CA LYS A 85 22.08 12.81 5.64
C LYS A 85 21.59 13.69 4.49
N MET A 86 21.38 13.11 3.31
CA MET A 86 20.83 13.84 2.16
C MET A 86 19.42 14.37 2.46
N GLN A 87 18.55 13.53 3.05
CA GLN A 87 17.22 13.96 3.46
C GLN A 87 17.27 15.08 4.50
N ALA A 88 18.10 14.94 5.53
CA ALA A 88 18.27 15.93 6.59
C ALA A 88 18.76 17.28 6.05
N ALA A 89 19.72 17.26 5.13
CA ALA A 89 20.25 18.46 4.49
C ALA A 89 19.14 19.25 3.76
N ALA A 90 18.25 18.56 3.05
CA ALA A 90 17.10 19.18 2.40
C ALA A 90 16.00 19.60 3.41
N GLN A 91 15.80 18.81 4.49
CA GLN A 91 14.72 19.00 5.45
C GLN A 91 14.72 20.38 6.10
N HIS A 92 15.89 20.99 6.31
CA HIS A 92 16.04 22.32 6.89
C HIS A 92 15.29 23.42 6.13
N TRP A 93 15.14 23.27 4.81
CA TRP A 93 14.54 24.27 3.92
C TRP A 93 13.13 23.90 3.44
N VAL A 94 12.61 22.76 3.91
CA VAL A 94 11.31 22.23 3.51
C VAL A 94 10.33 22.39 4.68
N ASP A 95 9.27 23.18 4.49
CA ASP A 95 8.29 23.47 5.55
C ASP A 95 7.25 22.35 5.71
N SER A 96 6.93 21.63 4.64
CA SER A 96 6.14 20.40 4.67
C SER A 96 7.05 19.16 4.84
N SER A 97 6.85 18.08 4.07
CA SER A 97 7.62 16.83 4.17
C SER A 97 8.40 16.52 2.89
N ILE A 98 9.28 15.52 2.99
CA ILE A 98 10.11 15.03 1.89
C ILE A 98 9.78 13.55 1.68
N SER A 99 9.49 13.17 0.45
CA SER A 99 9.47 11.78 0.03
C SER A 99 10.88 11.37 -0.39
N LYS A 100 11.51 10.54 0.45
CA LYS A 100 12.83 9.97 0.23
C LYS A 100 12.85 8.52 0.74
N THR A 101 13.35 7.62 -0.09
CA THR A 101 13.54 6.20 0.26
C THR A 101 14.98 5.95 0.69
N ILE A 102 15.19 5.40 1.87
CA ILE A 102 16.49 4.94 2.35
C ILE A 102 16.61 3.48 1.94
N ASN A 103 17.41 3.21 0.90
CA ASN A 103 17.66 1.83 0.48
C ASN A 103 18.59 1.16 1.50
N CYS A 104 18.21 -0.04 1.93
CA CYS A 104 18.93 -0.83 2.90
C CYS A 104 19.40 -2.13 2.24
N PRO A 105 20.64 -2.56 2.47
CA PRO A 105 21.12 -3.88 2.06
C PRO A 105 20.22 -4.99 2.63
N GLU A 106 20.06 -6.09 1.88
CA GLU A 106 19.27 -7.25 2.33
C GLU A 106 19.83 -7.85 3.63
N ASP A 107 21.15 -7.86 3.77
CA ASP A 107 21.91 -8.41 4.89
C ASP A 107 22.15 -7.41 6.05
N ILE A 108 21.51 -6.23 6.02
CA ILE A 108 21.65 -5.23 7.08
C ILE A 108 21.29 -5.81 8.45
N SER A 109 22.17 -5.62 9.44
CA SER A 109 21.91 -6.07 10.81
C SER A 109 20.77 -5.27 11.45
N PHE A 110 20.12 -5.86 12.45
CA PHE A 110 19.07 -5.18 13.21
C PHE A 110 19.58 -3.87 13.83
N ASP A 111 20.79 -3.87 14.41
CA ASP A 111 21.35 -2.66 15.03
C ASP A 111 21.63 -1.58 13.99
N ALA A 112 22.22 -1.91 12.85
CA ALA A 112 22.45 -0.95 11.78
C ALA A 112 21.13 -0.39 11.21
N PHE A 113 20.10 -1.23 11.08
CA PHE A 113 18.78 -0.80 10.62
C PHE A 113 18.06 0.10 11.64
N LYS A 114 18.15 -0.22 12.93
CA LYS A 114 17.65 0.62 14.02
C LYS A 114 18.34 2.00 14.02
N ASP A 115 19.64 2.02 13.78
CA ASP A 115 20.43 3.26 13.77
C ASP A 115 20.02 4.21 12.62
N VAL A 116 19.45 3.70 11.52
CA VAL A 116 18.86 4.55 10.46
C VAL A 116 17.74 5.44 11.02
N TYR A 117 16.84 4.87 11.83
CA TYR A 117 15.74 5.62 12.43
C TYR A 117 16.23 6.58 13.52
N LEU A 118 17.19 6.14 14.34
CA LEU A 118 17.79 6.99 15.37
C LEU A 118 18.50 8.19 14.75
N GLN A 119 19.29 7.96 13.69
CA GLN A 119 19.95 9.03 12.97
C GLN A 119 18.95 9.99 12.30
N ALA A 120 17.88 9.48 11.70
CA ALA A 120 16.85 10.33 11.09
C ALA A 120 16.20 11.24 12.15
N TYR A 121 15.93 10.70 13.34
CA TYR A 121 15.41 11.46 14.47
C TYR A 121 16.42 12.51 14.97
N GLU A 122 17.67 12.12 15.21
CA GLU A 122 18.75 13.00 15.69
C GLU A 122 19.03 14.16 14.73
N LEU A 123 18.95 13.92 13.42
CA LEU A 123 19.15 14.92 12.38
C LEU A 123 17.88 15.76 12.10
N GLY A 124 16.78 15.52 12.82
CA GLY A 124 15.56 16.33 12.71
C GLY A 124 14.74 16.08 11.44
N CYS A 125 14.84 14.87 10.86
CA CYS A 125 13.96 14.48 9.75
C CYS A 125 12.51 14.39 10.23
N LYS A 126 11.56 14.91 9.43
CA LYS A 126 10.12 14.86 9.80
C LYS A 126 9.48 13.49 9.59
N GLY A 127 10.19 12.59 8.93
CA GLY A 127 9.83 11.19 8.69
C GLY A 127 10.98 10.49 8.00
N CYS A 128 10.91 9.16 7.88
CA CYS A 128 11.85 8.40 7.06
C CYS A 128 11.13 7.16 6.50
N THR A 129 11.52 6.74 5.30
CA THR A 129 10.97 5.54 4.65
C THR A 129 12.14 4.67 4.25
N THR A 130 12.18 3.44 4.75
CA THR A 130 13.22 2.47 4.41
C THR A 130 12.68 1.46 3.41
N TYR A 131 13.55 1.01 2.51
CA TYR A 131 13.26 -0.10 1.62
C TYR A 131 14.40 -1.10 1.71
N ARG A 132 14.06 -2.34 2.09
CA ARG A 132 14.99 -3.46 2.13
C ARG A 132 14.51 -4.52 1.13
N PRO A 133 15.29 -4.84 0.08
CA PRO A 133 14.97 -5.94 -0.81
C PRO A 133 14.83 -7.25 -0.01
N ASN A 134 13.87 -8.08 -0.40
CA ASN A 134 13.76 -9.46 0.07
C ASN A 134 13.02 -10.29 -0.98
N ALA A 135 13.06 -11.61 -0.84
CA ALA A 135 12.42 -12.56 -1.76
C ALA A 135 10.90 -12.35 -1.97
N VAL A 136 10.24 -11.58 -1.11
CA VAL A 136 8.80 -11.26 -1.18
C VAL A 136 8.55 -9.83 -1.70
N THR A 137 9.42 -8.87 -1.37
CA THR A 137 9.31 -7.45 -1.78
C THR A 137 10.02 -7.14 -3.09
N GLY A 138 10.81 -8.08 -3.61
CA GLY A 138 11.57 -7.94 -4.86
C GLY A 138 12.62 -6.82 -4.78
N SER A 139 13.23 -6.52 -5.92
CA SER A 139 13.86 -5.23 -6.23
C SER A 139 12.91 -4.46 -7.14
N VAL A 140 12.54 -3.22 -6.82
CA VAL A 140 11.60 -2.41 -7.64
C VAL A 140 12.13 -2.17 -9.07
N LEU A 141 13.45 -2.31 -9.28
CA LEU A 141 14.11 -2.12 -10.56
C LEU A 141 15.28 -3.12 -10.66
N SER A 142 15.24 -4.04 -11.61
CA SER A 142 16.36 -4.95 -11.90
C SER A 142 17.39 -4.24 -12.77
N VAL A 143 18.63 -4.13 -12.31
CA VAL A 143 19.75 -3.75 -13.17
C VAL A 143 20.24 -5.04 -13.82
N SER A 144 20.30 -5.07 -15.14
CA SER A 144 20.98 -6.14 -15.87
C SER A 144 22.47 -6.02 -15.57
N GLU A 145 22.98 -6.80 -14.61
CA GLU A 145 24.41 -7.10 -14.59
C GLU A 145 24.71 -8.10 -15.69
N SER A 146 25.75 -7.78 -16.47
CA SER A 146 26.27 -8.57 -17.59
C SER A 146 26.67 -9.96 -17.11
N SER A 147 25.84 -10.95 -17.41
CA SER A 147 26.21 -12.36 -17.42
C SER A 147 26.07 -12.91 -18.83
N ASP A 148 27.17 -13.45 -19.36
CA ASP A 148 27.35 -14.02 -20.70
C ASP A 148 26.64 -15.38 -20.88
N GLU A 149 25.36 -15.47 -20.52
CA GLU A 149 24.49 -16.55 -20.97
C GLU A 149 23.17 -15.94 -21.42
N ALA A 150 22.88 -16.05 -22.72
CA ALA A 150 21.63 -15.56 -23.31
C ALA A 150 20.43 -16.31 -22.72
N PRO A 151 19.46 -15.62 -22.10
CA PRO A 151 18.13 -16.16 -21.91
C PRO A 151 17.21 -15.65 -23.04
N GLU A 152 16.32 -16.54 -23.47
CA GLU A 152 15.31 -16.26 -24.49
C GLU A 152 14.32 -15.16 -24.03
N SER A 153 13.94 -14.35 -25.04
CA SER A 153 12.81 -13.41 -25.13
C SER A 153 11.94 -13.21 -23.89
N ASP A 154 12.03 -12.02 -23.28
CA ASP A 154 11.06 -11.56 -22.29
C ASP A 154 10.14 -10.46 -22.88
N GLN A 155 8.83 -10.66 -22.72
CA GLN A 155 7.78 -9.71 -23.09
C GLN A 155 7.78 -8.54 -22.08
N GLY A 156 6.79 -7.65 -22.06
CA GLY A 156 7.15 -6.22 -22.13
C GLY A 156 7.58 -5.52 -20.84
N ALA A 157 7.77 -4.18 -20.89
CA ALA A 157 7.87 -3.37 -19.67
C ALA A 157 6.51 -3.41 -19.00
N ASP A 158 6.36 -4.41 -18.15
CA ASP A 158 5.16 -4.61 -17.39
C ASP A 158 5.25 -3.76 -16.13
N VAL A 159 4.16 -3.06 -15.85
CA VAL A 159 3.78 -2.78 -14.47
C VAL A 159 4.07 -4.06 -13.70
N ILE A 160 4.97 -4.02 -12.70
CA ILE A 160 5.28 -5.22 -11.91
C ILE A 160 4.00 -5.55 -11.13
N TYR A 161 3.16 -6.38 -11.74
CA TYR A 161 2.15 -7.10 -11.04
C TYR A 161 2.89 -8.28 -10.40
N MET A 162 2.70 -8.51 -9.09
CA MET A 162 3.24 -9.69 -8.38
C MET A 162 2.74 -11.03 -8.97
N SER A 163 1.92 -10.96 -10.02
CA SER A 163 1.21 -11.98 -10.74
C SER A 163 0.55 -11.32 -11.95
N GLU A 164 0.74 -11.82 -13.17
CA GLU A 164 0.05 -11.28 -14.35
C GLU A 164 -1.47 -11.20 -14.06
N PRO A 165 -2.15 -10.07 -14.39
CA PRO A 165 -3.59 -9.99 -14.27
C PRO A 165 -4.20 -11.09 -15.12
N LEU A 166 -4.93 -11.99 -14.48
CA LEU A 166 -5.55 -13.11 -15.14
C LEU A 166 -6.52 -12.61 -16.21
N ASP A 167 -6.37 -13.09 -17.44
CA ASP A 167 -7.29 -12.77 -18.52
C ASP A 167 -8.70 -13.18 -18.12
N ARG A 168 -9.64 -12.23 -18.22
CA ARG A 168 -11.02 -12.45 -17.82
C ARG A 168 -11.71 -13.37 -18.83
N PRO A 169 -12.16 -14.57 -18.44
CA PRO A 169 -12.93 -15.44 -19.31
C PRO A 169 -14.26 -14.80 -19.74
N ALA A 170 -14.81 -15.28 -20.87
CA ALA A 170 -16.11 -14.81 -21.37
C ALA A 170 -17.27 -15.10 -20.41
N ALA A 171 -17.18 -16.19 -19.64
CA ALA A 171 -18.14 -16.58 -18.62
C ALA A 171 -17.42 -17.04 -17.35
N LEU A 172 -18.02 -16.73 -16.20
CA LEU A 172 -17.53 -17.12 -14.88
C LEU A 172 -18.70 -17.74 -14.09
N ASP A 173 -18.40 -18.78 -13.33
CA ASP A 173 -19.32 -19.33 -12.34
C ASP A 173 -19.21 -18.53 -11.05
N GLY A 174 -20.31 -18.39 -10.31
CA GLY A 174 -20.28 -17.63 -9.05
C GLY A 174 -21.48 -17.91 -8.16
N GLN A 175 -21.41 -17.38 -6.94
CA GLN A 175 -22.48 -17.47 -5.95
C GLN A 175 -22.88 -16.09 -5.45
N THR A 176 -24.18 -15.87 -5.29
CA THR A 176 -24.72 -14.65 -4.70
C THR A 176 -25.18 -14.92 -3.26
N TYR A 177 -24.61 -14.16 -2.33
CA TYR A 177 -24.92 -14.20 -0.91
C TYR A 177 -25.76 -12.98 -0.52
N LYS A 178 -26.75 -13.21 0.34
CA LYS A 178 -27.59 -12.15 0.90
C LYS A 178 -27.13 -11.79 2.30
N LEU A 179 -26.73 -10.53 2.48
CA LEU A 179 -26.33 -9.96 3.76
C LEU A 179 -27.40 -8.96 4.23
N LYS A 180 -27.96 -9.20 5.42
CA LYS A 180 -28.90 -8.28 6.07
C LYS A 180 -28.22 -7.63 7.27
N TRP A 181 -27.97 -6.33 7.18
CA TRP A 181 -27.43 -5.53 8.29
C TRP A 181 -28.58 -5.04 9.19
N PRO A 182 -28.51 -5.19 10.52
CA PRO A 182 -29.63 -4.88 11.43
C PRO A 182 -30.22 -3.47 11.30
N ASP A 183 -29.38 -2.47 11.02
CA ASP A 183 -29.80 -1.06 10.89
C ASP A 183 -29.97 -0.59 9.44
N SER A 184 -30.01 -1.52 8.47
CA SER A 184 -30.24 -1.20 7.06
C SER A 184 -31.61 -1.69 6.62
N GLU A 185 -32.41 -0.80 6.04
CA GLU A 185 -33.71 -1.15 5.44
C GLU A 185 -33.58 -2.10 4.24
N HIS A 186 -32.41 -2.11 3.60
CA HIS A 186 -32.13 -2.91 2.41
C HIS A 186 -30.99 -3.90 2.64
N ALA A 187 -31.19 -5.11 2.13
CA ALA A 187 -30.16 -6.14 2.11
C ALA A 187 -29.10 -5.82 1.04
N ILE A 188 -27.86 -6.22 1.33
CA ILE A 188 -26.75 -6.21 0.40
C ILE A 188 -26.67 -7.60 -0.24
N TYR A 189 -26.49 -7.64 -1.55
CA TYR A 189 -26.25 -8.85 -2.32
C TYR A 189 -24.79 -8.84 -2.77
N LEU A 190 -24.04 -9.84 -2.33
CA LEU A 190 -22.64 -10.03 -2.68
C LEU A 190 -22.53 -11.19 -3.67
N THR A 191 -22.17 -10.92 -4.91
CA THR A 191 -21.88 -11.98 -5.89
C THR A 191 -20.39 -12.16 -5.98
N VAL A 192 -19.89 -13.35 -5.69
CA VAL A 192 -18.47 -13.70 -5.86
C VAL A 192 -18.38 -14.69 -7.02
N ASN A 193 -17.62 -14.31 -8.04
CA ASN A 193 -17.37 -15.13 -9.22
C ASN A 193 -15.97 -15.72 -9.13
N ASP A 194 -15.84 -16.94 -9.64
CA ASP A 194 -14.67 -17.80 -9.53
C ASP A 194 -14.04 -18.07 -10.90
N VAL A 195 -12.74 -18.31 -10.88
CA VAL A 195 -12.02 -18.90 -12.01
C VAL A 195 -11.38 -20.21 -11.58
N VAL A 196 -11.29 -21.16 -12.51
CA VAL A 196 -10.57 -22.42 -12.31
C VAL A 196 -9.21 -22.33 -12.99
N ILE A 197 -8.13 -22.47 -12.22
CA ILE A 197 -6.76 -22.44 -12.72
C ILE A 197 -6.06 -23.69 -12.20
N ASN A 198 -5.44 -24.47 -13.09
CA ASN A 198 -4.73 -25.70 -12.73
C ASN A 198 -5.57 -26.67 -11.88
N GLY A 199 -6.89 -26.73 -12.12
CA GLY A 199 -7.82 -27.58 -11.36
C GLY A 199 -8.28 -27.02 -10.02
N HIS A 200 -7.76 -25.86 -9.59
CA HIS A 200 -8.14 -25.19 -8.35
C HIS A 200 -9.07 -24.01 -8.61
N ARG A 201 -10.14 -23.91 -7.83
CA ARG A 201 -11.10 -22.81 -7.89
C ARG A 201 -10.64 -21.67 -6.98
N ARG A 202 -10.58 -20.45 -7.50
CA ARG A 202 -10.20 -19.24 -6.76
C ARG A 202 -11.19 -18.12 -7.01
N PRO A 203 -11.38 -17.19 -6.06
CA PRO A 203 -12.22 -16.03 -6.32
C PRO A 203 -11.54 -15.12 -7.35
N PHE A 204 -12.34 -14.53 -8.24
CA PHE A 204 -11.88 -13.74 -9.38
C PHE A 204 -12.44 -12.32 -9.40
N GLU A 205 -13.74 -12.15 -9.13
CA GLU A 205 -14.35 -10.83 -9.05
C GLU A 205 -15.55 -10.83 -8.09
N VAL A 206 -15.85 -9.66 -7.53
CA VAL A 206 -16.94 -9.48 -6.57
C VAL A 206 -17.83 -8.35 -7.03
N PHE A 207 -19.15 -8.53 -6.94
CA PHE A 207 -20.14 -7.49 -7.17
C PHE A 207 -20.97 -7.29 -5.92
N ILE A 208 -20.95 -6.07 -5.39
CA ILE A 208 -21.78 -5.67 -4.26
C ILE A 208 -22.95 -4.84 -4.80
N ASN A 209 -24.18 -5.30 -4.55
CA ASN A 209 -25.38 -4.59 -4.98
C ASN A 209 -26.32 -4.35 -3.78
N SER A 210 -26.89 -3.17 -3.68
CA SER A 210 -27.84 -2.80 -2.65
C SER A 210 -28.87 -1.82 -3.21
N LYS A 211 -30.09 -1.87 -2.69
CA LYS A 211 -31.10 -0.83 -2.94
C LYS A 211 -30.87 0.44 -2.11
N ASN A 212 -29.98 0.39 -1.12
CA ASN A 212 -29.63 1.56 -0.33
C ASN A 212 -28.70 2.48 -1.13
N MET A 213 -29.19 3.68 -1.45
CA MET A 213 -28.45 4.69 -2.22
C MET A 213 -27.44 5.48 -1.37
N GLU A 214 -27.58 5.53 -0.05
CA GLU A 214 -26.63 6.23 0.85
C GLU A 214 -25.22 5.67 0.77
N HIS A 215 -25.10 4.43 0.31
CA HIS A 215 -23.87 3.66 0.30
C HIS A 215 -23.33 3.38 -1.10
N TYR A 216 -23.97 3.94 -2.12
CA TYR A 216 -23.69 3.61 -3.53
C TYR A 216 -22.23 3.86 -3.93
N ALA A 217 -21.69 5.05 -3.62
CA ALA A 217 -20.35 5.44 -4.05
C ALA A 217 -19.25 4.52 -3.48
N TRP A 218 -19.29 4.23 -2.18
CA TRP A 218 -18.29 3.35 -1.57
C TRP A 218 -18.52 1.88 -1.96
N THR A 219 -19.76 1.46 -2.18
CA THR A 219 -20.08 0.09 -2.64
C THR A 219 -19.46 -0.18 -4.02
N VAL A 220 -19.55 0.79 -4.94
CA VAL A 220 -18.94 0.72 -6.27
C VAL A 220 -17.41 0.74 -6.17
N ALA A 221 -16.85 1.62 -5.33
CA ALA A 221 -15.40 1.68 -5.12
C ALA A 221 -14.86 0.36 -4.56
N LEU A 222 -15.52 -0.21 -3.55
CA LEU A 222 -15.12 -1.45 -2.91
C LEU A 222 -15.21 -2.66 -3.86
N THR A 223 -16.30 -2.75 -4.62
CA THR A 223 -16.48 -3.74 -5.70
C THR A 223 -15.31 -3.71 -6.69
N ARG A 224 -14.91 -2.53 -7.14
CA ARG A 224 -13.80 -2.35 -8.09
C ARG A 224 -12.46 -2.73 -7.48
N MET A 225 -12.20 -2.30 -6.24
CA MET A 225 -10.94 -2.57 -5.55
C MET A 225 -10.75 -4.06 -5.26
N ILE A 226 -11.75 -4.72 -4.67
CA ILE A 226 -11.67 -6.16 -4.37
C ILE A 226 -11.48 -6.96 -5.67
N SER A 227 -12.26 -6.65 -6.71
CA SER A 227 -12.12 -7.33 -8.01
C SER A 227 -10.76 -7.09 -8.65
N ALA A 228 -10.20 -5.88 -8.54
CA ALA A 228 -8.86 -5.59 -9.04
C ALA A 228 -7.78 -6.39 -8.31
N VAL A 229 -7.93 -6.59 -6.99
CA VAL A 229 -7.02 -7.42 -6.20
C VAL A 229 -7.18 -8.90 -6.57
N PHE A 230 -8.40 -9.42 -6.68
CA PHE A 230 -8.64 -10.84 -7.00
C PHE A 230 -8.13 -11.26 -8.37
N ARG A 231 -8.16 -10.35 -9.35
CA ARG A 231 -7.62 -10.57 -10.69
C ARG A 231 -6.10 -10.60 -10.74
N ARG A 232 -5.44 -9.97 -9.77
CA ARG A 232 -3.99 -10.11 -9.60
C ARG A 232 -3.80 -11.44 -8.87
N GLY A 233 -3.15 -12.40 -9.51
CA GLY A 233 -2.82 -13.71 -8.91
C GLY A 233 -2.04 -13.60 -7.57
N GLY A 234 -1.63 -14.75 -7.03
CA GLY A 234 -1.05 -14.82 -5.68
C GLY A 234 -2.11 -15.00 -4.58
N ASP A 235 -1.69 -14.83 -3.33
CA ASP A 235 -2.54 -15.00 -2.16
C ASP A 235 -3.43 -13.77 -1.95
N VAL A 236 -4.74 -13.98 -2.05
CA VAL A 236 -5.79 -12.96 -1.91
C VAL A 236 -6.57 -13.11 -0.61
N SER A 237 -6.17 -14.04 0.26
CA SER A 237 -6.75 -14.26 1.58
C SER A 237 -6.71 -12.99 2.45
N PHE A 238 -5.66 -12.18 2.34
CA PHE A 238 -5.48 -10.93 3.09
C PHE A 238 -6.64 -9.93 2.92
N VAL A 239 -7.35 -9.95 1.78
CA VAL A 239 -8.49 -9.06 1.55
C VAL A 239 -9.60 -9.30 2.57
N VAL A 240 -9.80 -10.56 2.98
CA VAL A 240 -10.75 -10.94 4.02
C VAL A 240 -10.33 -10.35 5.37
N GLU A 241 -9.04 -10.39 5.67
CA GLU A 241 -8.45 -9.90 6.92
C GLU A 241 -8.64 -8.38 7.05
N GLU A 242 -8.23 -7.65 6.02
CA GLU A 242 -8.35 -6.20 5.96
C GLU A 242 -9.80 -5.75 6.10
N LEU A 243 -10.74 -6.44 5.45
CA LEU A 243 -12.17 -6.13 5.58
C LEU A 243 -12.70 -6.39 7.00
N LYS A 244 -12.30 -7.50 7.62
CA LYS A 244 -12.71 -7.88 8.99
C LYS A 244 -12.11 -6.95 10.05
N ALA A 245 -10.96 -6.33 9.77
CA ALA A 245 -10.30 -5.35 10.63
C ALA A 245 -10.95 -3.96 10.59
N VAL A 246 -11.89 -3.68 9.69
CA VAL A 246 -12.54 -2.37 9.64
C VAL A 246 -13.61 -2.22 10.73
N PHE A 247 -13.50 -1.15 11.52
CA PHE A 247 -14.45 -0.78 12.58
C PHE A 247 -15.34 0.40 12.14
N ASP A 248 -16.64 0.34 12.41
CA ASP A 248 -17.53 1.50 12.27
C ASP A 248 -17.49 2.32 13.57
N PRO A 249 -17.19 3.64 13.53
CA PRO A 249 -17.20 4.50 14.72
C PRO A 249 -18.54 4.54 15.46
N ARG A 250 -19.64 4.23 14.77
CA ARG A 250 -20.99 4.15 15.35
C ARG A 250 -21.24 2.82 16.07
N GLY A 251 -20.29 1.90 16.02
CA GLY A 251 -20.37 0.56 16.58
C GLY A 251 -20.77 -0.50 15.55
N GLY A 252 -20.55 -1.75 15.91
CA GLY A 252 -20.91 -2.92 15.13
C GLY A 252 -22.31 -3.46 15.46
N ALA A 253 -22.66 -4.60 14.87
CA ALA A 253 -23.94 -5.25 15.08
C ALA A 253 -23.78 -6.73 15.45
N TRP A 254 -24.71 -7.25 16.25
CA TRP A 254 -24.78 -8.67 16.55
C TRP A 254 -25.53 -9.40 15.45
N ILE A 255 -24.86 -10.32 14.76
CA ILE A 255 -25.43 -11.10 13.66
C ILE A 255 -25.20 -12.58 13.98
N LYS A 256 -26.30 -13.34 14.08
CA LYS A 256 -26.27 -14.79 14.40
C LYS A 256 -25.45 -15.13 15.67
N GLY A 257 -25.52 -14.28 16.69
CA GLY A 257 -24.81 -14.49 17.96
C GLY A 257 -23.31 -14.16 17.95
N LYS A 258 -22.75 -13.67 16.84
CA LYS A 258 -21.40 -13.11 16.76
C LYS A 258 -21.48 -11.57 16.64
N TYR A 259 -20.62 -10.85 17.35
CA TYR A 259 -20.46 -9.41 17.17
C TYR A 259 -19.64 -9.13 15.93
N ILE A 260 -20.15 -8.30 15.03
CA ILE A 260 -19.48 -7.90 13.78
C ILE A 260 -19.23 -6.39 13.83
N PRO A 261 -17.96 -5.92 13.77
CA PRO A 261 -17.59 -4.54 14.09
C PRO A 261 -18.02 -3.50 13.05
N SER A 262 -18.34 -3.92 11.82
CA SER A 262 -18.81 -3.04 10.76
C SER A 262 -19.50 -3.83 9.64
N ILE A 263 -20.20 -3.13 8.74
CA ILE A 263 -20.77 -3.74 7.53
C ILE A 263 -19.69 -4.29 6.59
N LEU A 264 -18.50 -3.68 6.60
CA LEU A 264 -17.35 -4.12 5.81
C LEU A 264 -16.79 -5.42 6.35
N ALA A 265 -16.69 -5.56 7.67
CA ALA A 265 -16.30 -6.81 8.32
C ALA A 265 -17.31 -7.93 8.03
N ALA A 266 -18.60 -7.60 7.93
CA ALA A 266 -19.63 -8.55 7.52
C ALA A 266 -19.44 -9.02 6.06
N ILE A 267 -19.10 -8.11 5.14
CA ILE A 267 -18.76 -8.44 3.75
C ILE A 267 -17.51 -9.33 3.72
N GLY A 268 -16.48 -9.01 4.50
CA GLY A 268 -15.28 -9.84 4.65
C GLY A 268 -15.62 -11.26 5.09
N GLY A 269 -16.51 -11.42 6.08
CA GLY A 269 -16.98 -12.74 6.51
C GLY A 269 -17.75 -13.53 5.44
N VAL A 270 -18.50 -12.86 4.55
CA VAL A 270 -19.15 -13.53 3.41
C VAL A 270 -18.12 -13.99 2.37
N ILE A 271 -17.10 -13.18 2.10
CA ILE A 271 -16.00 -13.55 1.19
C ILE A 271 -15.22 -14.73 1.77
N GLU A 272 -14.91 -14.72 3.08
CA GLU A 272 -14.27 -15.83 3.79
C GLU A 272 -15.08 -17.12 3.64
N GLN A 273 -16.39 -17.06 3.90
CA GLN A 273 -17.29 -18.20 3.74
C GLN A 273 -17.25 -18.76 2.32
N HIS A 274 -17.22 -17.89 1.31
CA HIS A 274 -17.12 -18.30 -0.08
C HIS A 274 -15.77 -18.97 -0.39
N MET A 275 -14.65 -18.38 0.05
CA MET A 275 -13.31 -18.92 -0.17
C MET A 275 -13.13 -20.30 0.48
N ILE A 276 -13.72 -20.53 1.65
CA ILE A 276 -13.76 -21.86 2.27
C ILE A 276 -14.61 -22.82 1.45
N ALA A 277 -15.80 -22.38 0.99
CA ALA A 277 -16.73 -23.24 0.24
C ALA A 277 -16.15 -23.74 -1.09
N ILE A 278 -15.28 -22.96 -1.73
CA ILE A 278 -14.59 -23.35 -2.97
C ILE A 278 -13.26 -24.09 -2.74
N GLY A 279 -12.87 -24.29 -1.48
CA GLY A 279 -11.61 -24.96 -1.11
C GLY A 279 -10.36 -24.09 -1.31
N PHE A 280 -10.52 -22.77 -1.39
CA PHE A 280 -9.39 -21.83 -1.46
C PHE A 280 -8.78 -21.58 -0.07
N LEU A 281 -9.59 -21.61 0.99
CA LEU A 281 -9.14 -21.58 2.40
C LEU A 281 -9.49 -22.91 3.08
N GLU A 282 -8.64 -23.36 4.00
CA GLU A 282 -8.83 -24.62 4.74
C GLU A 282 -9.92 -24.52 5.82
N GLY A 283 -10.23 -23.31 6.30
CA GLY A 283 -11.28 -23.08 7.32
C GLY A 283 -11.38 -21.62 7.77
N GLU A 284 -12.34 -21.31 8.65
CA GLU A 284 -12.50 -19.96 9.22
C GLU A 284 -11.21 -19.55 9.95
N GLY A 285 -10.61 -18.42 9.57
CA GLY A 285 -9.33 -17.97 10.14
C GLY A 285 -8.10 -18.79 9.73
N LEU A 286 -8.22 -19.78 8.84
CA LEU A 286 -7.10 -20.58 8.32
C LEU A 286 -6.70 -20.07 6.93
N GLY A 287 -6.19 -18.86 6.97
CA GLY A 287 -5.52 -18.06 5.93
C GLY A 287 -4.76 -16.87 6.53
N LEU A 288 -4.90 -16.70 7.86
CA LEU A 288 -4.32 -15.64 8.66
C LEU A 288 -2.80 -15.77 8.68
N LYS A 289 -2.10 -14.82 8.04
CA LYS A 289 -0.77 -14.48 8.55
C LYS A 289 -1.00 -13.94 9.95
N GLN A 290 -0.51 -14.67 10.97
CA GLN A 290 -0.44 -14.11 12.31
C GLN A 290 0.34 -12.81 12.20
N ASP A 291 -0.34 -11.68 12.41
CA ASP A 291 0.34 -10.44 12.75
C ASP A 291 1.35 -10.75 13.87
N PRO A 292 2.57 -10.19 13.82
CA PRO A 292 3.47 -10.28 14.96
C PRO A 292 2.68 -9.82 16.18
N GLN A 293 2.51 -10.71 17.15
CA GLN A 293 1.77 -10.40 18.36
C GLN A 293 2.40 -9.13 18.94
N SER A 294 1.70 -8.00 18.81
CA SER A 294 2.00 -6.84 19.60
C SER A 294 1.79 -7.28 21.04
N GLN A 295 2.87 -7.61 21.75
CA GLN A 295 2.82 -7.60 23.20
C GLN A 295 2.38 -6.20 23.57
N ALA A 296 1.12 -6.06 23.96
CA ALA A 296 0.60 -4.84 24.54
C ALA A 296 1.37 -4.62 25.86
N VAL A 297 2.51 -3.93 25.75
CA VAL A 297 3.26 -3.47 26.91
C VAL A 297 2.43 -2.37 27.57
N ASN A 298 1.88 -2.72 28.73
CA ASN A 298 1.22 -1.85 29.72
C ASN A 298 -0.08 -1.15 29.31
N LEU A 299 -1.20 -1.80 29.60
CA LEU A 299 -2.47 -1.13 29.94
C LEU A 299 -3.01 -1.67 31.28
N ASP A 300 -2.25 -1.49 32.35
CA ASP A 300 -2.83 -1.45 33.69
C ASP A 300 -3.40 -0.06 33.93
N GLY A 301 -4.71 0.07 33.74
CA GLY A 301 -5.47 1.29 34.00
C GLY A 301 -6.69 1.40 33.08
N GLY A 302 -7.85 0.96 33.57
CA GLY A 302 -9.11 1.01 32.83
C GLY A 302 -9.40 2.42 32.30
N LYS A 303 -9.30 2.61 30.99
CA LYS A 303 -9.69 3.86 30.34
C LYS A 303 -11.22 3.98 30.40
N GLY A 304 -11.72 5.16 30.78
CA GLY A 304 -13.15 5.50 30.79
C GLY A 304 -13.79 5.40 29.40
N LYS A 305 -15.07 5.75 29.26
CA LYS A 305 -15.71 5.79 27.93
C LYS A 305 -15.12 6.95 27.10
N ALA A 306 -14.81 6.70 25.84
CA ALA A 306 -14.35 7.74 24.91
C ALA A 306 -15.46 8.76 24.59
N CYS A 307 -15.07 10.02 24.37
CA CYS A 307 -15.96 11.07 23.93
C CYS A 307 -16.43 10.89 22.49
N PRO A 308 -17.75 10.88 22.23
CA PRO A 308 -18.26 10.76 20.86
C PRO A 308 -18.01 12.02 20.02
N SER A 309 -17.67 13.15 20.65
CA SER A 309 -17.35 14.40 19.94
C SER A 309 -15.84 14.53 19.62
N CYS A 310 -14.96 14.22 20.59
CA CYS A 310 -13.52 14.48 20.44
C CYS A 310 -12.61 13.25 20.61
N GLY A 311 -13.15 12.07 20.91
CA GLY A 311 -12.37 10.84 21.09
C GLY A 311 -11.56 10.72 22.39
N GLN A 312 -11.47 11.79 23.19
CA GLN A 312 -10.77 11.78 24.48
C GLN A 312 -11.51 10.94 25.52
N TYR A 313 -10.76 10.32 26.44
CA TYR A 313 -11.32 9.43 27.48
C TYR A 313 -11.78 10.17 28.76
N ASP A 314 -12.11 11.45 28.64
CA ASP A 314 -12.49 12.34 29.75
C ASP A 314 -14.02 12.47 29.91
N LEU A 315 -14.78 11.44 29.58
CA LEU A 315 -16.22 11.44 29.76
C LEU A 315 -16.59 11.07 31.20
N ARG A 316 -17.33 11.96 31.87
CA ARG A 316 -17.75 11.77 33.27
C ARG A 316 -19.22 12.12 33.45
N MET A 317 -19.85 11.50 34.45
CA MET A 317 -21.21 11.84 34.83
C MET A 317 -21.19 13.12 35.67
N VAL A 318 -21.82 14.19 35.19
CA VAL A 318 -21.97 15.48 35.87
C VAL A 318 -23.47 15.78 35.88
N GLU A 319 -24.04 16.00 37.07
CA GLU A 319 -25.47 16.36 37.24
C GLU A 319 -26.45 15.38 36.55
N GLY A 320 -26.10 14.08 36.52
CA GLY A 320 -26.92 13.04 35.90
C GLY A 320 -26.79 12.98 34.37
N CYS A 321 -25.91 13.78 33.76
CA CYS A 321 -25.60 13.72 32.35
C CYS A 321 -24.14 13.35 32.07
N MET A 322 -23.89 12.67 30.94
CA MET A 322 -22.54 12.36 30.50
C MET A 322 -21.92 13.58 29.81
N THR A 323 -20.89 14.15 30.44
CA THR A 323 -20.22 15.38 30.00
C THR A 323 -18.72 15.16 29.82
N CYS A 324 -18.15 15.63 28.71
CA CYS A 324 -16.73 15.57 28.41
C CYS A 324 -16.02 16.83 28.89
N SER A 325 -15.01 16.70 29.75
CA SER A 325 -14.26 17.86 30.24
C SER A 325 -13.26 18.44 29.23
N SER A 326 -12.86 17.71 28.19
CA SER A 326 -11.89 18.21 27.19
C SER A 326 -12.55 19.02 26.07
N CYS A 327 -13.80 18.73 25.69
CA CYS A 327 -14.48 19.44 24.59
C CYS A 327 -15.84 20.05 24.94
N GLY A 328 -16.34 19.85 26.17
CA GLY A 328 -17.64 20.38 26.60
C GLY A 328 -18.88 19.64 26.08
N TYR A 329 -18.70 18.51 25.38
CA TYR A 329 -19.81 17.67 24.92
C TYR A 329 -20.70 17.20 26.09
N SER A 330 -22.02 17.40 25.99
CA SER A 330 -23.05 16.92 26.92
C SER A 330 -24.01 15.99 26.18
N LYS A 331 -24.32 14.82 26.74
CA LYS A 331 -25.30 13.89 26.15
C LYS A 331 -26.74 14.44 26.19
N CYS A 332 -27.03 15.44 27.02
CA CYS A 332 -28.39 15.91 27.31
C CYS A 332 -28.70 17.26 26.65
N GLY A 333 -27.82 17.74 25.77
CA GLY A 333 -27.86 19.09 25.21
C GLY A 333 -26.80 19.99 25.84
#